data_AF-A0A257LCX3-F1
#
_entry.id   AF-A0A257LCX3-F1
#
_cell.length_a   1.000
_cell.length_b   1.000
_cell.length_c   1.000
_cell.angle_alpha   90.00
_cell.angle_beta   90.00
_cell.angle_gamma   90.00
#
_symmetry.space_group_name_H-M   'P 1'
#
loop_
_entity.id
_entity.type
_entity.pdbx_description
1 polymer ?
#
loop_
_entity_poly.entity_id
_entity_poly.type
_entity_poly.pdbx_seq_one_letter_code
_entity_poly.pdbx_strand_id
1 'polypeptide(L)'
;MNQIRRILGIVWALLGPLAIYFMIQQALLKIVAANAKIAAAVDEAAKASATAVKLNIQMQWGIIILIFVPIAFGLVIFGLYSMRGEYDQD
;
A
#
# COMPACT_ATOMS: atom_id res chain seq x y z
N MET A 1 -19.68 13.19 22.00
CA MET A 1 -18.35 13.09 21.37
C MET A 1 -17.74 14.45 21.07
N ASN A 2 -16.56 14.76 21.60
CA ASN A 2 -15.74 15.85 21.05
C ASN A 2 -15.54 15.57 19.55
N GLN A 3 -15.86 16.54 18.68
CA GLN A 3 -15.82 16.40 17.22
C GLN A 3 -14.52 15.77 16.70
N ILE A 4 -13.43 15.97 17.43
CA ILE A 4 -12.09 15.37 17.22
C ILE A 4 -12.16 13.85 17.03
N ARG A 5 -12.86 13.11 17.90
CA ARG A 5 -12.89 11.63 17.84
C ARG A 5 -13.62 11.12 16.60
N ARG A 6 -14.68 11.82 16.19
CA ARG A 6 -15.45 11.48 14.98
C ARG A 6 -14.69 11.81 13.69
N ILE A 7 -13.96 12.93 13.67
CA ILE A 7 -13.09 13.30 12.55
C ILE A 7 -11.96 12.27 12.39
N LEU A 8 -11.31 11.86 13.48
CA LEU A 8 -10.27 10.84 13.44
C LEU A 8 -10.79 9.52 12.85
N GLY A 9 -11.98 9.09 13.26
CA GLY A 9 -12.65 7.90 12.69
C GLY A 9 -12.82 7.94 11.18
N ILE A 10 -13.34 9.05 10.66
CA ILE A 10 -13.54 9.27 9.22
C ILE A 10 -12.18 9.30 8.49
N VAL A 11 -11.18 9.96 9.07
CA VAL A 11 -9.82 10.00 8.52
C VAL A 11 -9.27 8.58 8.37
N TRP A 12 -9.33 7.74 9.41
CA TRP A 12 -8.82 6.37 9.34
C TRP A 12 -9.62 5.48 8.37
N ALA A 13 -10.95 5.64 8.31
CA ALA A 13 -11.81 4.91 7.39
C ALA A 13 -11.49 5.20 5.91
N LEU A 14 -11.15 6.45 5.57
CA LEU A 14 -10.78 6.83 4.20
C LEU A 14 -9.31 6.58 3.89
N LEU A 15 -8.42 6.72 4.88
CA LEU A 15 -6.98 6.58 4.68
C LEU A 15 -6.59 5.13 4.38
N GLY A 16 -7.29 4.14 4.93
CA GLY A 16 -7.04 2.72 4.65
C GLY A 16 -7.18 2.35 3.16
N PRO A 17 -8.34 2.60 2.50
CA PRO A 17 -8.52 2.30 1.09
C PRO A 17 -7.61 3.13 0.19
N LEU A 18 -7.38 4.41 0.55
CA LEU A 18 -6.42 5.28 -0.14
C LEU A 18 -4.99 4.75 -0.07
N ALA A 19 -4.56 4.27 1.09
CA ALA A 19 -3.24 3.67 1.27
C ALA A 19 -3.10 2.40 0.43
N ILE A 20 -4.10 1.52 0.42
CA ILE A 20 -4.10 0.31 -0.42
C ILE A 20 -4.00 0.68 -1.90
N TYR A 21 -4.81 1.64 -2.35
CA TYR A 21 -4.76 2.14 -3.72
C TYR A 21 -3.36 2.66 -4.09
N PHE A 22 -2.77 3.51 -3.25
CA PHE A 22 -1.44 4.05 -3.52
C PHE A 22 -0.33 2.99 -3.49
N MET A 23 -0.41 2.01 -2.61
CA MET A 23 0.57 0.91 -2.57
C MET A 23 0.52 0.10 -3.86
N ILE A 24 -0.67 -0.26 -4.34
CA ILE A 24 -0.82 -0.99 -5.60
C ILE A 24 -0.31 -0.15 -6.77
N GLN A 25 -0.68 1.13 -6.84
CA GLN A 25 -0.24 2.03 -7.89
C GLN A 25 1.30 2.14 -7.92
N GLN A 26 1.94 2.35 -6.77
CA GLN A 26 3.40 2.46 -6.70
C GLN A 26 4.10 1.14 -7.02
N ALA A 27 3.57 0.00 -6.59
CA ALA A 27 4.09 -1.32 -6.95
C ALA A 27 4.12 -1.50 -8.47
N LEU A 28 3.00 -1.18 -9.14
CA LEU A 28 2.90 -1.28 -10.59
C LEU A 28 3.88 -0.33 -11.29
N LEU A 29 3.95 0.93 -10.86
CA LEU A 29 4.88 1.90 -11.44
C LEU A 29 6.34 1.46 -11.33
N LYS A 30 6.76 0.91 -10.18
CA LYS A 30 8.14 0.43 -10.01
C LYS A 30 8.42 -0.83 -10.83
N ILE A 31 7.46 -1.73 -10.98
CA ILE A 31 7.60 -2.92 -11.85
C ILE A 31 7.71 -2.51 -13.32
N VAL A 32 6.88 -1.58 -13.78
CA VAL A 32 6.95 -1.05 -15.16
C VAL A 32 8.28 -0.36 -15.41
N ALA A 33 8.74 0.48 -14.47
CA ALA A 33 10.06 1.12 -14.57
C ALA A 33 11.21 0.10 -14.60
N ALA A 34 11.11 -1.00 -13.84
CA ALA A 34 12.08 -2.09 -13.88
C ALA A 34 12.07 -2.83 -15.22
N ASN A 35 10.88 -3.11 -15.77
CA ASN A 35 10.75 -3.73 -17.09
C ASN A 35 11.31 -2.84 -18.21
N ALA A 36 11.11 -1.52 -18.14
CA ALA A 36 11.70 -0.57 -19.08
C ALA A 36 13.23 -0.60 -19.04
N LYS A 37 13.83 -0.73 -17.84
CA LYS A 37 15.30 -0.89 -17.70
C LYS A 37 15.81 -2.19 -18.31
N ILE A 38 15.06 -3.29 -18.17
CA ILE A 38 15.41 -4.57 -18.82
C ILE A 38 15.35 -4.43 -20.34
N ALA A 39 14.33 -3.76 -20.87
CA ALA A 39 14.17 -3.56 -22.31
C ALA A 39 15.27 -2.66 -22.92
N ALA A 40 15.78 -1.70 -22.15
CA ALA A 40 16.86 -0.81 -22.57
C ALA A 40 18.27 -1.44 -22.41
N ALA A 41 18.40 -2.59 -21.74
CA ALA A 41 19.68 -3.27 -21.55
C ALA A 41 20.13 -3.97 -22.85
N VAL A 42 21.29 -3.57 -23.36
CA VAL A 42 21.81 -4.02 -24.67
C VAL A 42 22.74 -5.23 -24.53
N ASP A 43 23.50 -5.31 -23.44
CA ASP A 43 24.40 -6.42 -23.14
C ASP A 43 23.81 -7.45 -22.16
N GLU A 44 24.34 -8.67 -22.21
CA GLU A 44 23.82 -9.81 -21.46
C GLU A 44 24.07 -9.69 -19.94
N ALA A 45 25.19 -9.06 -19.55
CA ALA A 45 25.48 -8.79 -18.15
C ALA A 45 24.53 -7.74 -17.55
N ALA A 46 24.19 -6.69 -18.30
CA ALA A 46 23.21 -5.68 -17.89
C ALA A 46 21.79 -6.26 -17.79
N LYS A 47 21.40 -7.18 -18.69
CA LYS A 47 20.11 -7.89 -18.59
C LYS A 47 20.01 -8.75 -17.34
N ALA A 48 21.08 -9.45 -16.98
CA ALA A 48 21.13 -10.26 -15.76
C ALA A 48 20.96 -9.40 -14.51
N SER A 49 21.68 -8.28 -14.41
CA SER A 49 21.55 -7.33 -13.29
C SER A 49 20.17 -6.68 -13.22
N ALA A 50 19.62 -6.24 -14.36
CA ALA A 50 18.30 -5.62 -14.42
C ALA A 50 17.17 -6.59 -14.01
N THR A 51 17.31 -7.88 -14.33
CA THR A 51 16.37 -8.93 -13.91
C THR A 51 16.42 -9.16 -12.40
N ALA A 52 17.62 -9.18 -11.80
CA ALA A 52 17.77 -9.26 -10.35
C ALA A 52 17.14 -8.06 -9.64
N VAL A 53 17.28 -6.85 -10.20
CA VAL A 53 16.63 -5.63 -9.66
C VAL A 53 15.10 -5.76 -9.69
N LYS A 54 14.52 -6.28 -10.78
CA LYS A 54 13.08 -6.51 -10.86
C LYS A 54 12.60 -7.49 -9.79
N LEU A 55 13.30 -8.60 -9.58
CA LEU A 55 12.95 -9.59 -8.56
C LEU A 55 12.95 -8.98 -7.16
N ASN A 56 13.95 -8.15 -6.84
CA ASN A 56 14.02 -7.45 -5.56
C ASN A 56 12.83 -6.48 -5.38
N ILE A 57 12.46 -5.73 -6.42
CA ILE A 57 11.31 -4.82 -6.39
C ILE A 57 10.00 -5.61 -6.19
N GLN A 58 9.82 -6.73 -6.89
CA GLN A 58 8.64 -7.58 -6.75
C GLN A 58 8.52 -8.16 -5.34
N MET A 59 9.63 -8.65 -4.78
CA MET A 59 9.66 -9.19 -3.42
C MET A 59 9.34 -8.12 -2.38
N GLN A 60 9.95 -6.94 -2.51
CA GLN A 60 9.72 -5.82 -1.60
C GLN A 60 8.25 -5.38 -1.59
N TRP A 61 7.65 -5.16 -2.76
CA TRP A 61 6.24 -4.78 -2.85
C TRP A 61 5.29 -5.91 -2.43
N GLY A 62 5.64 -7.16 -2.72
CA GLY A 62 4.88 -8.33 -2.24
C GLY A 62 4.78 -8.35 -0.71
N ILE A 63 5.89 -8.12 -0.02
CA ILE A 63 5.94 -8.07 1.45
C ILE A 63 5.15 -6.85 1.98
N ILE A 64 5.31 -5.68 1.37
CA ILE A 64 4.58 -4.46 1.76
C ILE A 64 3.07 -4.71 1.67
N ILE A 65 2.59 -5.22 0.54
CA ILE A 65 1.16 -5.48 0.34
C ILE A 65 0.66 -6.54 1.34
N LEU A 66 1.41 -7.62 1.55
CA LEU A 66 1.06 -8.68 2.48
C LEU A 66 0.82 -8.17 3.91
N ILE A 67 1.67 -7.24 4.39
CA ILE A 67 1.61 -6.72 5.75
C ILE A 67 0.63 -5.55 5.86
N PHE A 68 0.69 -4.58 4.94
CA PHE A 68 -0.08 -3.36 5.06
C PHE A 68 -1.56 -3.52 4.68
N VAL A 69 -1.92 -4.47 3.81
CA VAL A 69 -3.33 -4.71 3.48
C VAL A 69 -4.15 -5.13 4.71
N PRO A 70 -3.79 -6.17 5.50
CA PRO A 70 -4.57 -6.53 6.69
C PRO A 70 -4.59 -5.42 7.75
N ILE A 71 -3.50 -4.65 7.89
CA ILE A 71 -3.46 -3.49 8.79
C ILE A 71 -4.44 -2.41 8.33
N ALA A 72 -4.45 -2.08 7.03
CA ALA A 72 -5.37 -1.10 6.46
C ALA A 72 -6.84 -1.55 6.60
N PHE A 73 -7.13 -2.84 6.44
CA PHE A 73 -8.47 -3.37 6.74
C PHE A 73 -8.86 -3.19 8.19
N GLY A 74 -7.95 -3.44 9.15
CA GLY A 74 -8.19 -3.18 10.57
C GLY A 74 -8.51 -1.70 10.86
N LEU A 75 -7.77 -0.78 10.23
CA LEU A 75 -8.02 0.67 10.35
C LEU A 75 -9.36 1.10 9.75
N VAL A 76 -9.77 0.49 8.63
CA VAL A 76 -11.09 0.73 8.02
C VAL A 76 -12.21 0.28 8.93
N ILE A 77 -12.10 -0.93 9.47
CA ILE A 77 -13.09 -1.47 10.41
C ILE A 77 -13.17 -0.54 11.62
N PHE A 78 -12.04 -0.22 12.27
CA PHE A 78 -12.02 0.74 13.37
C PHE A 78 -12.67 2.08 13.02
N GLY A 79 -12.33 2.66 11.86
CA GLY A 79 -12.90 3.90 11.37
C GLY A 79 -14.42 3.83 11.21
N LEU A 80 -14.94 2.77 10.58
CA LEU A 80 -16.37 2.56 10.40
C LEU A 80 -17.13 2.41 11.73
N TYR A 81 -16.58 1.64 12.67
CA TYR A 81 -17.19 1.44 13.99
C TYR A 81 -17.19 2.73 14.82
N SER A 82 -16.15 3.57 14.70
CA SER A 82 -16.11 4.89 15.33
C SER A 82 -17.11 5.89 14.75
N MET A 83 -17.46 5.76 13.47
CA MET A 83 -18.52 6.57 12.86
C MET A 83 -19.91 6.17 13.35
N ARG A 84 -20.11 4.91 13.75
CA ARG A 84 -21.37 4.38 14.28
C ARG A 84 -21.60 4.69 15.76
N GLY A 85 -20.62 5.32 16.44
CA GLY A 85 -20.73 5.64 17.86
C GLY A 85 -20.60 4.42 18.77
N GLU A 86 -20.13 3.27 18.26
CA GLU A 86 -19.98 2.06 19.09
C GLU A 86 -18.87 2.20 20.16
N TYR A 87 -17.95 3.15 19.97
CA TYR A 87 -16.94 3.54 20.97
C TYR A 87 -17.39 4.66 21.93
N ASP A 88 -18.68 5.01 21.94
CA ASP A 88 -19.29 5.95 22.91
C ASP A 88 -19.80 5.26 24.18
N GLN A 89 -19.42 4.00 24.43
CA GLN A 89 -19.67 3.36 25.72
C GLN A 89 -18.69 3.87 26.78
N ASP A 90 -18.86 5.14 27.14
CA ASP A 90 -18.52 5.81 28.42
C ASP A 90 -19.11 7.23 28.42
#